data_AF-A0A0L0W8J2-F1
#
_entry.id   AF-A0A0L0W8J2-F1
#
_cell.length_a   1.000
_cell.length_b   1.000
_cell.length_c   1.000
_cell.angle_alpha   90.00
_cell.angle_beta   90.00
_cell.angle_gamma   90.00
#
_symmetry.space_group_name_H-M   'P 1'
#
loop_
_entity.id
_entity.type
_entity.pdbx_description
1 polymer ?
#
loop_
_entity_poly.entity_id
_entity_poly.type
_entity_poly.pdbx_seq_one_letter_code
_entity_poly.pdbx_strand_id
1 'polypeptide(L)'
;MKKRISIIISMAMLLTILLPIGTFAQMDQNLQNAIKKAKSLLNISNEYENFEYAIEKVGDKVYYNLNWSDQELGYVSVSIDSNGTIDHYGKHEYHEDRVGKLPLVSEDKGLKISKDFIKKINPKIEGKVEYKGSISDSYDGSTNYYFTYARTENNIPYYGNQVTVSVDTNTGEVRSYIQYWDEKIKFSSPNKIISSAEAEKAFKENENIELLYNFYRNKGKLSPRLIYSISDSKLIDAETGKPLNDVIGGQGSYSKSGGFDSSGILYGLDSEVLYLSPEEQKNIDELKNIISDKEAENVARKLCNISNKYELKSSRLSSNEAKDNYNWMLEFYGKNQNDDFISVAIDAKTKELKRLSKYSFVDNKKDVAYSKEKALKKAKDFISSVSSEKFKQTELIDSEDPILTIQSGEDKNYYFTFARKYNGIKVSNNGFTIAISGVTGDVESYGYNWYEEKLPSSDNVTSKEKALDNILSEIKLELQYVTDIKDDIDKEKVAKLVYGLEPNKFIDVDATTGALIDFEGKPYKDKKETKTYKDINNSKFKEIIEKLAKYGVYLPGEEFKGNEEVTQKDFLYLLAKSKGYSYIDYENTDELYQHLINERIIKKNEKNRRIK
;
A
#
# COMPACT_ATOMS: atom_id res chain seq x y z
N MET A 1 -11.51 61.07 -14.71
CA MET A 1 -10.60 59.91 -14.60
C MET A 1 -11.27 58.62 -14.12
N LYS A 2 -12.18 58.64 -13.13
CA LYS A 2 -12.81 57.41 -12.59
C LYS A 2 -13.65 56.58 -13.58
N LYS A 3 -14.37 57.21 -14.53
CA LYS A 3 -15.16 56.48 -15.55
C LYS A 3 -14.32 55.79 -16.64
N ARG A 4 -13.10 56.27 -16.94
CA ARG A 4 -12.22 55.64 -17.94
C ARG A 4 -11.44 54.46 -17.37
N ILE A 5 -11.16 54.47 -16.06
CA ILE A 5 -10.49 53.36 -15.37
C ILE A 5 -11.45 52.18 -15.17
N SER A 6 -12.73 52.41 -14.84
CA SER A 6 -13.71 51.33 -14.72
C SER A 6 -13.99 50.61 -16.05
N ILE A 7 -13.99 51.32 -17.19
CA ILE A 7 -14.19 50.68 -18.51
C ILE A 7 -12.99 49.81 -18.89
N ILE A 8 -11.76 50.21 -18.55
CA ILE A 8 -10.54 49.43 -18.79
C ILE A 8 -10.49 48.19 -17.89
N ILE A 9 -10.90 48.31 -16.62
CA ILE A 9 -10.95 47.18 -15.69
C ILE A 9 -12.07 46.19 -16.07
N SER A 10 -13.24 46.67 -16.52
CA SER A 10 -14.30 45.81 -17.02
C SER A 10 -13.94 45.14 -18.36
N MET A 11 -13.20 45.78 -19.26
CA MET A 11 -12.66 45.13 -20.46
C MET A 11 -11.56 44.11 -20.13
N ALA A 12 -10.73 44.35 -19.10
CA ALA A 12 -9.72 43.40 -18.65
C ALA A 12 -10.33 42.15 -17.96
N MET A 13 -11.45 42.30 -17.22
CA MET A 13 -12.19 41.18 -16.64
C MET A 13 -13.05 40.41 -17.66
N LEU A 14 -13.46 41.03 -18.77
CA LEU A 14 -14.15 40.35 -19.88
C LEU A 14 -13.18 39.60 -20.82
N LEU A 15 -11.88 39.91 -20.78
CA LEU A 15 -10.83 39.19 -21.50
C LEU A 15 -10.35 37.90 -20.79
N THR A 16 -10.75 37.67 -19.53
CA THR A 16 -10.46 36.42 -18.80
C THR A 16 -11.58 35.37 -18.89
N ILE A 17 -12.71 35.69 -19.53
CA ILE A 17 -13.87 34.76 -19.68
C ILE A 17 -14.06 34.34 -21.15
N LEU A 18 -13.21 34.82 -22.07
CA LEU A 18 -13.09 34.22 -23.40
C LEU A 18 -12.23 32.96 -23.28
N LEU A 19 -12.89 31.82 -23.07
CA LEU A 19 -12.38 30.51 -23.45
C LEU A 19 -11.63 30.64 -24.79
N PRO A 20 -10.43 30.06 -24.94
CA PRO A 20 -9.70 30.23 -26.16
C PRO A 20 -10.32 29.33 -27.24
N ILE A 21 -11.23 29.91 -28.02
CA ILE A 21 -11.65 29.36 -29.33
C ILE A 21 -10.49 29.49 -30.37
N GLY A 22 -9.29 29.85 -29.92
CA GLY A 22 -8.07 29.92 -30.72
C GLY A 22 -6.92 29.09 -30.15
N THR A 23 -6.96 27.76 -30.29
CA THR A 23 -5.80 26.90 -29.94
C THR A 23 -5.47 25.77 -30.91
N PHE A 24 -6.26 25.52 -31.96
CA PHE A 24 -5.92 24.45 -32.90
C PHE A 24 -4.82 24.84 -33.92
N ALA A 25 -4.68 26.13 -34.24
CA ALA A 25 -3.78 26.59 -35.31
C ALA A 25 -2.31 26.80 -34.88
N GLN A 26 -2.02 26.83 -33.57
CA GLN A 26 -0.69 27.14 -33.03
C GLN A 26 -0.09 25.99 -32.19
N MET A 27 -0.69 24.80 -32.30
CA MET A 27 -0.30 23.60 -31.56
C MET A 27 0.81 22.84 -32.29
N ASP A 28 1.85 22.41 -31.57
CA ASP A 28 2.95 21.59 -32.09
C ASP A 28 2.42 20.36 -32.87
N GLN A 29 3.00 20.08 -34.05
CA GLN A 29 2.54 19.01 -34.94
C GLN A 29 2.57 17.63 -34.26
N ASN A 30 3.52 17.38 -33.36
CA ASN A 30 3.63 16.11 -32.65
C ASN A 30 2.53 15.97 -31.61
N LEU A 31 2.18 17.05 -30.90
CA LEU A 31 1.03 17.05 -29.98
C LEU A 31 -0.30 16.83 -30.75
N GLN A 32 -0.47 17.44 -31.93
CA GLN A 32 -1.65 17.17 -32.76
C GLN A 32 -1.73 15.69 -33.20
N ASN A 33 -0.59 15.11 -33.57
CA ASN A 33 -0.51 13.70 -33.96
C ASN A 33 -0.81 12.77 -32.78
N ALA A 34 -0.31 13.11 -31.58
CA ALA A 34 -0.58 12.40 -30.34
C ALA A 34 -2.08 12.38 -30.01
N ILE A 35 -2.74 13.54 -30.04
CA ILE A 35 -4.20 13.65 -29.82
C ILE A 35 -4.97 12.82 -30.84
N LYS A 36 -4.67 12.94 -32.14
CA LYS A 36 -5.36 12.20 -33.20
C LYS A 36 -5.20 10.68 -33.02
N LYS A 37 -3.99 10.24 -32.67
CA LYS A 37 -3.69 8.83 -32.43
C LYS A 37 -4.44 8.31 -31.19
N ALA A 38 -4.42 9.04 -30.08
CA ALA A 38 -5.15 8.69 -28.86
C ALA A 38 -6.65 8.58 -29.11
N LYS A 39 -7.28 9.61 -29.71
CA LYS A 39 -8.70 9.59 -30.05
C LYS A 39 -9.07 8.41 -30.96
N SER A 40 -8.26 8.14 -31.98
CA SER A 40 -8.52 7.05 -32.93
C SER A 40 -8.33 5.66 -32.31
N LEU A 41 -7.31 5.46 -31.47
CA LEU A 41 -7.04 4.15 -30.86
C LEU A 41 -7.99 3.85 -29.69
N LEU A 42 -8.42 4.87 -28.95
CA LEU A 42 -9.22 4.71 -27.75
C LEU A 42 -10.71 5.04 -27.97
N ASN A 43 -11.09 5.43 -29.19
CA ASN A 43 -12.45 5.83 -29.55
C ASN A 43 -13.00 6.95 -28.64
N ILE A 44 -12.17 7.95 -28.33
CA ILE A 44 -12.55 9.05 -27.43
C ILE A 44 -13.52 9.98 -28.17
N SER A 45 -14.71 10.19 -27.59
CA SER A 45 -15.76 11.05 -28.12
C SER A 45 -15.32 12.52 -28.20
N ASN A 46 -15.97 13.30 -29.07
CA ASN A 46 -15.82 14.76 -29.11
C ASN A 46 -16.82 15.47 -28.18
N GLU A 47 -17.61 14.73 -27.42
CA GLU A 47 -18.62 15.26 -26.49
C GLU A 47 -18.03 15.77 -25.17
N TYR A 48 -16.77 15.44 -24.85
CA TYR A 48 -16.11 16.00 -23.66
C TYR A 48 -15.95 17.51 -23.78
N GLU A 49 -16.50 18.27 -22.82
CA GLU A 49 -16.47 19.73 -22.82
C GLU A 49 -15.08 20.31 -22.55
N ASN A 50 -14.28 19.63 -21.72
CA ASN A 50 -12.97 20.12 -21.28
C ASN A 50 -11.84 19.27 -21.83
N PHE A 51 -10.76 19.94 -22.24
CA PHE A 51 -9.52 19.29 -22.68
C PHE A 51 -8.31 20.03 -22.12
N GLU A 52 -7.45 19.29 -21.42
CA GLU A 52 -6.19 19.76 -20.87
C GLU A 52 -5.04 18.87 -21.35
N TYR A 53 -3.84 19.45 -21.45
CA TYR A 53 -2.64 18.68 -21.76
C TYR A 53 -1.41 19.22 -21.02
N ALA A 54 -0.46 18.33 -20.79
CA ALA A 54 0.89 18.65 -20.34
C ALA A 54 1.92 17.95 -21.20
N ILE A 55 3.06 18.60 -21.43
CA ILE A 55 4.21 18.02 -22.13
C ILE A 55 5.29 17.80 -21.09
N GLU A 56 5.73 16.56 -20.97
CA GLU A 56 6.79 16.17 -20.05
C GLU A 56 7.99 15.65 -20.84
N LYS A 57 9.19 15.98 -20.38
CA LYS A 57 10.43 15.44 -20.95
C LYS A 57 11.15 14.66 -19.85
N VAL A 58 11.31 13.35 -20.07
CA VAL A 58 12.02 12.44 -19.17
C VAL A 58 13.19 11.84 -19.94
N GLY A 59 14.41 12.21 -19.57
CA GLY A 59 15.62 11.90 -20.34
C GLY A 59 15.48 12.37 -21.78
N ASP A 60 15.64 11.45 -22.73
CA ASP A 60 15.46 11.70 -24.16
C ASP A 60 14.01 11.58 -24.67
N LYS A 61 13.07 11.11 -23.85
CA LYS A 61 11.68 10.91 -24.26
C LYS A 61 10.83 12.13 -23.94
N VAL A 62 9.95 12.48 -24.89
CA VAL A 62 8.88 13.46 -24.68
C VAL A 62 7.56 12.72 -24.57
N TYR A 63 6.77 13.07 -23.56
CA TYR A 63 5.45 12.53 -23.25
C TYR A 63 4.40 13.63 -23.40
N TYR A 64 3.27 13.28 -24.01
CA TYR A 64 2.07 14.10 -24.10
C TYR A 64 1.03 13.51 -23.17
N ASN A 65 0.81 14.16 -22.04
CA ASN A 65 -0.23 13.83 -21.07
C ASN A 65 -1.50 14.56 -21.48
N LEU A 66 -2.55 13.83 -21.82
CA LEU A 66 -3.79 14.32 -22.43
C LEU A 66 -4.97 13.96 -21.52
N ASN A 67 -5.80 14.95 -21.17
CA ASN A 67 -6.95 14.76 -20.30
C ASN A 67 -8.20 15.35 -20.95
N TRP A 68 -9.24 14.53 -21.10
CA TRP A 68 -10.58 14.95 -21.48
C TRP A 68 -11.51 14.78 -20.29
N SER A 69 -12.34 15.77 -20.00
CA SER A 69 -13.27 15.70 -18.89
C SER A 69 -14.58 16.41 -19.16
N ASP A 70 -15.63 15.91 -18.53
CA ASP A 70 -16.99 16.38 -18.66
C ASP A 70 -17.76 16.06 -17.37
N GLN A 71 -18.71 16.90 -17.00
CA GLN A 71 -19.46 16.71 -15.75
C GLN A 71 -20.38 15.48 -15.79
N GLU A 72 -20.85 15.08 -16.97
CA GLU A 72 -21.74 13.94 -17.15
C GLU A 72 -21.00 12.69 -17.64
N LEU A 73 -20.02 12.85 -18.55
CA LEU A 73 -19.30 11.71 -19.14
C LEU A 73 -18.12 11.20 -18.29
N GLY A 74 -17.67 11.97 -17.29
CA GLY A 74 -16.49 11.62 -16.50
C GLY A 74 -15.19 12.13 -17.11
N TYR A 75 -14.12 11.34 -17.00
CA TYR A 75 -12.81 11.72 -17.54
C TYR A 75 -12.08 10.58 -18.26
N VAL A 76 -11.24 10.96 -19.21
CA VAL A 76 -10.27 10.11 -19.89
C VAL A 76 -8.89 10.74 -19.80
N SER A 77 -7.92 9.99 -19.29
CA SER A 77 -6.51 10.39 -19.22
C SER A 77 -5.67 9.47 -20.10
N VAL A 78 -4.73 10.02 -20.86
CA VAL A 78 -3.82 9.29 -21.75
C VAL A 78 -2.42 9.89 -21.68
N SER A 79 -1.40 9.07 -21.47
CA SER A 79 0.00 9.44 -21.74
C SER A 79 0.46 8.74 -23.01
N ILE A 80 1.07 9.50 -23.92
CA ILE A 80 1.61 9.01 -25.18
C ILE A 80 2.98 9.64 -25.45
N ASP A 81 3.96 8.81 -25.76
CA ASP A 81 5.32 9.30 -26.05
C ASP A 81 5.43 9.89 -27.48
N SER A 82 6.57 10.54 -27.75
CA SER A 82 6.90 11.10 -29.06
C SER A 82 7.01 10.09 -30.21
N ASN A 83 7.14 8.79 -29.93
CA ASN A 83 7.05 7.72 -30.93
C ASN A 83 5.60 7.26 -31.15
N GLY A 84 4.67 7.83 -30.39
CA GLY A 84 3.25 7.52 -30.40
C GLY A 84 2.89 6.26 -29.59
N THR A 85 3.76 5.78 -28.71
CA THR A 85 3.45 4.65 -27.81
C THR A 85 2.63 5.16 -26.63
N ILE A 86 1.44 4.60 -26.43
CA ILE A 86 0.63 4.88 -25.25
C ILE A 86 1.14 4.01 -24.11
N ASP A 87 1.53 4.61 -22.99
CA ASP A 87 1.96 3.91 -21.79
C ASP A 87 0.97 4.04 -20.63
N HIS A 88 0.06 5.02 -20.69
CA HIS A 88 -1.02 5.16 -19.75
C HIS A 88 -2.34 5.47 -20.47
N TYR A 89 -3.41 4.81 -20.03
CA TYR A 89 -4.79 5.17 -20.31
C TYR A 89 -5.64 4.90 -19.06
N GLY A 90 -6.53 5.84 -18.74
CA GLY A 90 -7.52 5.69 -17.67
C GLY A 90 -8.84 6.33 -18.11
N LYS A 91 -9.96 5.67 -17.83
CA LYS A 91 -11.31 6.17 -18.07
C LYS A 91 -12.18 5.93 -16.83
N HIS A 92 -12.86 6.98 -16.40
CA HIS A 92 -13.80 6.94 -15.29
C HIS A 92 -15.10 7.66 -15.67
N GLU A 93 -16.24 7.15 -15.21
CA GLU A 93 -17.59 7.69 -15.43
C GLU A 93 -18.21 8.03 -14.07
N TYR A 94 -18.82 9.23 -13.91
CA TYR A 94 -19.29 9.72 -12.61
C TYR A 94 -20.58 9.05 -12.08
N HIS A 95 -21.36 8.38 -12.93
CA HIS A 95 -22.69 7.84 -12.60
C HIS A 95 -22.73 6.32 -12.45
N GLU A 96 -21.73 5.72 -11.81
CA GLU A 96 -21.63 4.27 -11.65
C GLU A 96 -22.17 3.76 -10.30
N ASP A 97 -23.50 3.65 -10.16
CA ASP A 97 -24.12 2.82 -9.11
C ASP A 97 -23.88 1.33 -9.43
N ARG A 98 -22.73 0.80 -9.05
CA ARG A 98 -22.27 -0.55 -9.44
C ARG A 98 -21.98 -1.51 -8.29
N VAL A 99 -22.25 -1.13 -7.04
CA VAL A 99 -22.03 -2.00 -5.89
C VAL A 99 -22.96 -3.22 -5.92
N GLY A 100 -22.40 -4.43 -5.84
CA GLY A 100 -23.14 -5.68 -5.57
C GLY A 100 -23.76 -6.39 -6.77
N LYS A 101 -23.32 -6.15 -8.01
CA LYS A 101 -23.77 -6.90 -9.19
C LYS A 101 -22.81 -8.03 -9.54
N LEU A 102 -23.36 -9.23 -9.77
CA LEU A 102 -22.59 -10.33 -10.34
C LEU A 102 -22.03 -9.92 -11.72
N PRO A 103 -20.76 -10.22 -12.02
CA PRO A 103 -20.19 -9.95 -13.33
C PRO A 103 -21.02 -10.55 -14.47
N LEU A 104 -21.37 -9.69 -15.44
CA LEU A 104 -21.97 -10.10 -16.71
C LEU A 104 -20.90 -10.60 -17.70
N VAL A 105 -19.69 -10.09 -17.57
CA VAL A 105 -18.50 -10.52 -18.30
C VAL A 105 -17.78 -11.54 -17.43
N SER A 106 -17.48 -12.71 -17.98
CA SER A 106 -16.65 -13.68 -17.28
C SER A 106 -15.19 -13.22 -17.28
N GLU A 107 -14.45 -13.63 -16.26
CA GLU A 107 -13.01 -13.40 -16.16
C GLU A 107 -12.24 -13.85 -17.42
N ASP A 108 -12.55 -15.04 -17.97
CA ASP A 108 -11.92 -15.52 -19.23
C ASP A 108 -12.20 -14.59 -20.42
N LYS A 109 -13.41 -14.05 -20.49
CA LYS A 109 -13.77 -13.07 -21.52
C LYS A 109 -13.04 -11.74 -21.28
N GLY A 110 -12.94 -11.30 -20.03
CA GLY A 110 -12.13 -10.13 -19.65
C GLY A 110 -10.64 -10.31 -19.99
N LEU A 111 -10.08 -11.50 -19.76
CA LEU A 111 -8.71 -11.84 -20.10
C LEU A 111 -8.50 -11.77 -21.62
N LYS A 112 -9.47 -12.25 -22.41
CA LYS A 112 -9.41 -12.09 -23.87
C LYS A 112 -9.47 -10.62 -24.29
N ILE A 113 -10.38 -9.85 -23.71
CA ILE A 113 -10.52 -8.40 -23.99
C ILE A 113 -9.22 -7.66 -23.67
N SER A 114 -8.56 -7.96 -22.55
CA SER A 114 -7.29 -7.32 -22.19
C SER A 114 -6.16 -7.66 -23.15
N LYS A 115 -6.04 -8.92 -23.59
CA LYS A 115 -5.07 -9.32 -24.63
C LYS A 115 -5.32 -8.60 -25.96
N ASP A 116 -6.57 -8.56 -26.40
CA ASP A 116 -6.97 -7.86 -27.62
C ASP A 116 -6.68 -6.35 -27.53
N PHE A 117 -6.84 -5.76 -26.34
CA PHE A 117 -6.52 -4.35 -26.09
C PHE A 117 -5.01 -4.08 -26.13
N ILE A 118 -4.18 -4.94 -25.51
CA ILE A 118 -2.71 -4.83 -25.59
C ILE A 118 -2.26 -4.87 -27.06
N LYS A 119 -2.79 -5.82 -27.85
CA LYS A 119 -2.53 -5.91 -29.28
C LYS A 119 -2.92 -4.64 -30.03
N LYS A 120 -4.08 -4.05 -29.70
CA LYS A 120 -4.58 -2.83 -30.34
C LYS A 120 -3.68 -1.62 -30.05
N ILE A 121 -3.26 -1.45 -28.79
CA ILE A 121 -2.52 -0.28 -28.33
C ILE A 121 -1.05 -0.36 -28.71
N ASN A 122 -0.42 -1.52 -28.50
CA ASN A 122 0.98 -1.73 -28.80
C ASN A 122 1.22 -3.13 -29.42
N PRO A 123 1.03 -3.27 -30.74
CA PRO A 123 1.21 -4.55 -31.44
C PRO A 123 2.64 -5.13 -31.30
N LYS A 124 3.65 -4.29 -31.02
CA LYS A 124 5.06 -4.72 -30.93
C LYS A 124 5.33 -5.63 -29.73
N ILE A 125 4.49 -5.57 -28.70
CA ILE A 125 4.70 -6.31 -27.45
C ILE A 125 3.74 -7.49 -27.27
N GLU A 126 2.77 -7.71 -28.17
CA GLU A 126 1.77 -8.78 -28.06
C GLU A 126 2.40 -10.16 -27.81
N GLY A 127 3.46 -10.49 -28.55
CA GLY A 127 4.19 -11.76 -28.42
C GLY A 127 5.30 -11.77 -27.35
N LYS A 128 5.44 -10.68 -26.59
CA LYS A 128 6.47 -10.50 -25.57
C LYS A 128 5.89 -10.31 -24.17
N VAL A 129 4.60 -10.55 -23.98
CA VAL A 129 3.93 -10.42 -22.69
C VAL A 129 3.28 -11.75 -22.31
N GLU A 130 3.43 -12.13 -21.05
CA GLU A 130 2.83 -13.32 -20.46
C GLU A 130 1.92 -12.92 -19.31
N TYR A 131 0.71 -13.48 -19.27
CA TYR A 131 -0.24 -13.24 -18.19
C TYR A 131 0.26 -13.84 -16.87
N LYS A 132 0.34 -13.01 -15.82
CA LYS A 132 0.85 -13.40 -14.49
C LYS A 132 -0.22 -13.49 -13.42
N GLY A 133 -1.48 -13.16 -13.74
CA GLY A 133 -2.59 -13.27 -12.81
C GLY A 133 -3.42 -12.00 -12.73
N SER A 134 -4.50 -12.08 -11.95
CA SER A 134 -5.34 -10.94 -11.63
C SER A 134 -5.07 -10.48 -10.20
N ILE A 135 -4.98 -9.17 -9.96
CA ILE A 135 -4.85 -8.65 -8.58
C ILE A 135 -6.22 -8.66 -7.87
N SER A 136 -7.32 -8.91 -8.61
CA SER A 136 -8.69 -8.95 -8.07
C SER A 136 -9.03 -10.27 -7.37
N ASP A 137 -8.20 -10.74 -6.44
CA ASP A 137 -8.40 -12.03 -5.74
C ASP A 137 -9.18 -11.92 -4.41
N SER A 138 -9.97 -10.86 -4.31
CA SER A 138 -11.08 -10.76 -3.38
C SER A 138 -12.19 -9.99 -4.08
N TYR A 139 -13.34 -10.62 -4.30
CA TYR A 139 -14.56 -9.91 -4.66
C TYR A 139 -14.93 -9.00 -3.48
N ASP A 140 -14.39 -7.79 -3.51
CA ASP A 140 -14.67 -6.66 -2.61
C ASP A 140 -15.81 -5.79 -3.14
N GLY A 141 -16.49 -6.25 -4.21
CA GLY A 141 -17.42 -5.43 -4.98
C GLY A 141 -16.73 -4.59 -6.06
N SER A 142 -15.44 -4.80 -6.33
CA SER A 142 -14.76 -4.15 -7.46
C SER A 142 -15.44 -4.45 -8.78
N THR A 143 -15.65 -3.39 -9.54
CA THR A 143 -16.33 -3.41 -10.83
C THR A 143 -15.39 -3.76 -11.97
N ASN A 144 -14.13 -4.08 -11.69
CA ASN A 144 -13.10 -4.32 -12.70
C ASN A 144 -12.28 -5.57 -12.40
N TYR A 145 -12.01 -6.37 -13.42
CA TYR A 145 -10.91 -7.33 -13.44
C TYR A 145 -9.60 -6.60 -13.71
N TYR A 146 -8.50 -6.96 -13.04
CA TYR A 146 -7.19 -6.33 -13.22
C TYR A 146 -6.17 -7.36 -13.69
N PHE A 147 -5.94 -7.44 -15.00
CA PHE A 147 -5.02 -8.42 -15.58
C PHE A 147 -3.61 -7.86 -15.66
N THR A 148 -2.65 -8.54 -15.02
CA THR A 148 -1.23 -8.18 -15.04
C THR A 148 -0.44 -9.10 -15.95
N TYR A 149 0.47 -8.52 -16.71
CA TYR A 149 1.36 -9.20 -17.63
C TYR A 149 2.81 -8.80 -17.37
N ALA A 150 3.73 -9.75 -17.46
CA ALA A 150 5.17 -9.48 -17.44
C ALA A 150 5.77 -9.64 -18.83
N ARG A 151 6.84 -8.89 -19.12
CA ARG A 151 7.62 -9.11 -20.34
C ARG A 151 8.26 -10.50 -20.33
N THR A 152 8.33 -11.16 -21.47
CA THR A 152 9.10 -12.39 -21.67
C THR A 152 10.10 -12.21 -22.81
N GLU A 153 11.31 -12.73 -22.60
CA GLU A 153 12.34 -12.86 -23.62
C GLU A 153 12.93 -14.27 -23.50
N ASN A 154 13.07 -15.00 -24.61
CA ASN A 154 13.49 -16.42 -24.57
C ASN A 154 12.61 -17.31 -23.66
N ASN A 155 11.32 -17.01 -23.52
CA ASN A 155 10.37 -17.64 -22.57
C ASN A 155 10.75 -17.48 -21.09
N ILE A 156 11.58 -16.48 -20.76
CA ILE A 156 12.00 -16.16 -19.39
C ILE A 156 11.40 -14.79 -19.02
N PRO A 157 10.72 -14.65 -17.86
CA PRO A 157 10.07 -13.41 -17.46
C PRO A 157 11.06 -12.33 -17.05
N TYR A 158 10.67 -11.08 -17.28
CA TYR A 158 11.32 -9.88 -16.77
C TYR A 158 10.26 -8.98 -16.11
N TYR A 159 10.17 -9.05 -14.78
CA TYR A 159 9.15 -8.34 -14.01
C TYR A 159 9.40 -6.83 -13.89
N GLY A 160 10.57 -6.34 -14.31
CA GLY A 160 10.83 -4.90 -14.45
C GLY A 160 10.06 -4.25 -15.60
N ASN A 161 9.47 -5.04 -16.51
CA ASN A 161 8.52 -4.54 -17.51
C ASN A 161 7.17 -5.23 -17.32
N GLN A 162 6.12 -4.43 -17.17
CA GLN A 162 4.79 -4.91 -16.85
C GLN A 162 3.74 -4.18 -17.68
N VAL A 163 2.64 -4.88 -17.96
CA VAL A 163 1.43 -4.29 -18.50
C VAL A 163 0.28 -4.67 -17.59
N THR A 164 -0.51 -3.70 -17.15
CA THR A 164 -1.71 -3.91 -16.37
C THR A 164 -2.90 -3.36 -17.15
N VAL A 165 -3.95 -4.17 -17.28
CA VAL A 165 -5.18 -3.78 -17.98
C VAL A 165 -6.36 -4.06 -17.07
N SER A 166 -7.19 -3.04 -16.81
CA SER A 166 -8.45 -3.24 -16.10
C SER A 166 -9.64 -3.31 -17.06
N VAL A 167 -10.54 -4.27 -16.82
CA VAL A 167 -11.73 -4.52 -17.65
C VAL A 167 -12.96 -4.54 -16.77
N ASP A 168 -13.96 -3.74 -17.12
CA ASP A 168 -15.22 -3.68 -16.38
C ASP A 168 -15.94 -5.04 -16.42
N THR A 169 -16.35 -5.52 -15.25
CA THR A 169 -16.95 -6.83 -15.06
C THR A 169 -18.37 -6.95 -15.62
N ASN A 170 -19.01 -5.83 -15.97
CA ASN A 170 -20.38 -5.79 -16.49
C ASN A 170 -20.43 -5.44 -17.98
N THR A 171 -19.68 -4.42 -18.41
CA THR A 171 -19.69 -3.94 -19.80
C THR A 171 -18.61 -4.60 -20.65
N GLY A 172 -17.51 -5.04 -20.03
CA GLY A 172 -16.32 -5.51 -20.75
C GLY A 172 -15.50 -4.38 -21.34
N GLU A 173 -15.77 -3.13 -20.97
CA GLU A 173 -14.98 -1.99 -21.39
C GLU A 173 -13.64 -1.95 -20.65
N VAL A 174 -12.56 -1.62 -21.37
CA VAL A 174 -11.25 -1.39 -20.73
C VAL A 174 -11.28 -0.04 -20.02
N ARG A 175 -11.09 -0.05 -18.70
CA ARG A 175 -11.09 1.16 -17.85
C ARG A 175 -9.71 1.73 -17.64
N SER A 176 -8.67 0.90 -17.66
CA SER A 176 -7.30 1.39 -17.59
C SER A 176 -6.31 0.47 -18.29
N TYR A 177 -5.20 1.07 -18.69
CA TYR A 177 -4.03 0.41 -19.25
C TYR A 177 -2.79 1.14 -18.75
N ILE A 178 -1.84 0.41 -18.19
CA ILE A 178 -0.57 0.93 -17.71
C ILE A 178 0.52 0.03 -18.25
N GLN A 179 1.50 0.59 -18.95
CA GLN A 179 2.65 -0.12 -19.49
C GLN A 179 3.93 0.50 -18.92
N TYR A 180 4.69 -0.30 -18.19
CA TYR A 180 6.07 -0.02 -17.83
C TYR A 180 6.97 -0.82 -18.76
N TRP A 181 7.66 -0.15 -19.68
CA TRP A 181 8.46 -0.82 -20.71
C TRP A 181 9.73 -0.07 -21.07
N ASP A 182 10.86 -0.77 -21.04
CA ASP A 182 12.16 -0.25 -21.46
C ASP A 182 12.66 -1.03 -22.68
N GLU A 183 12.68 -0.34 -23.83
CA GLU A 183 13.12 -0.91 -25.10
C GLU A 183 14.65 -1.04 -25.20
N LYS A 184 15.42 -0.35 -24.35
CA LYS A 184 16.89 -0.32 -24.42
C LYS A 184 17.57 -1.50 -23.70
N ILE A 185 16.80 -2.35 -23.03
CA ILE A 185 17.34 -3.50 -22.28
C ILE A 185 17.88 -4.57 -23.23
N LYS A 186 19.11 -4.99 -22.99
CA LYS A 186 19.74 -6.15 -23.62
C LYS A 186 19.62 -7.37 -22.71
N PHE A 187 19.18 -8.49 -23.26
CA PHE A 187 18.93 -9.73 -22.51
C PHE A 187 20.04 -10.75 -22.79
N SER A 188 20.65 -11.29 -21.71
CA SER A 188 21.66 -12.33 -21.80
C SER A 188 21.08 -13.67 -22.28
N SER A 189 21.87 -14.47 -23.02
CA SER A 189 21.44 -15.78 -23.53
C SER A 189 21.50 -16.88 -22.46
N PRO A 190 20.50 -17.76 -22.33
CA PRO A 190 20.43 -18.78 -21.27
C PRO A 190 21.27 -20.05 -21.53
N ASN A 191 22.47 -19.93 -22.12
CA ASN A 191 23.22 -21.11 -22.62
C ASN A 191 24.14 -21.77 -21.59
N LYS A 192 24.40 -21.13 -20.44
CA LYS A 192 25.35 -21.60 -19.42
C LYS A 192 24.81 -21.36 -18.01
N ILE A 193 23.62 -21.87 -17.74
CA ILE A 193 22.98 -21.73 -16.43
C ILE A 193 23.08 -23.03 -15.62
N ILE A 194 23.13 -22.89 -14.31
CA ILE A 194 23.02 -24.00 -13.34
C ILE A 194 21.62 -24.62 -13.40
N SER A 195 21.47 -25.82 -12.84
CA SER A 195 20.16 -26.46 -12.71
C SER A 195 19.31 -25.81 -11.61
N SER A 196 17.98 -25.99 -11.69
CA SER A 196 17.05 -25.55 -10.64
C SER A 196 17.40 -26.14 -9.27
N ALA A 197 17.87 -27.40 -9.22
CA ALA A 197 18.24 -28.05 -7.97
C ALA A 197 19.52 -27.44 -7.34
N GLU A 198 20.50 -27.06 -8.16
CA GLU A 198 21.69 -26.34 -7.70
C GLU A 198 21.33 -24.94 -7.20
N ALA A 199 20.41 -24.25 -7.88
CA ALA A 199 19.90 -22.95 -7.46
C ALA A 199 19.14 -23.03 -6.13
N GLU A 200 18.26 -24.00 -5.94
CA GLU A 200 17.53 -24.22 -4.68
C GLU A 200 18.48 -24.52 -3.51
N LYS A 201 19.53 -25.32 -3.76
CA LYS A 201 20.57 -25.58 -2.77
C LYS A 201 21.31 -24.29 -2.40
N ALA A 202 21.78 -23.55 -3.38
CA ALA A 202 22.47 -22.28 -3.17
C ALA A 202 21.58 -21.26 -2.43
N PHE A 203 20.29 -21.21 -2.77
CA PHE A 203 19.30 -20.38 -2.09
C PHE A 203 19.20 -20.76 -0.62
N LYS A 204 18.93 -22.03 -0.29
CA LYS A 204 18.82 -22.48 1.13
C LYS A 204 20.10 -22.22 1.94
N GLU A 205 21.28 -22.34 1.33
CA GLU A 205 22.56 -22.10 1.99
C GLU A 205 22.87 -20.62 2.25
N ASN A 206 22.26 -19.70 1.48
CA ASN A 206 22.58 -18.27 1.53
C ASN A 206 21.40 -17.37 1.97
N GLU A 207 20.17 -17.89 1.99
CA GLU A 207 18.97 -17.13 2.34
C GLU A 207 18.88 -16.88 3.84
N ASN A 208 18.56 -15.63 4.22
CA ASN A 208 18.45 -15.25 5.62
C ASN A 208 16.98 -15.16 6.05
N ILE A 209 16.52 -16.23 6.69
CA ILE A 209 15.21 -16.27 7.31
C ILE A 209 15.30 -15.93 8.81
N GLU A 210 14.54 -14.92 9.24
CA GLU A 210 14.51 -14.42 10.61
C GLU A 210 13.28 -14.95 11.35
N LEU A 211 13.47 -15.44 12.58
CA LEU A 211 12.38 -15.72 13.51
C LEU A 211 12.00 -14.41 14.21
N LEU A 212 10.76 -13.97 14.07
CA LEU A 212 10.28 -12.73 14.68
C LEU A 212 8.82 -12.81 15.08
N TYR A 213 8.41 -11.96 16.02
CA TYR A 213 7.01 -11.73 16.31
C TYR A 213 6.45 -10.72 15.33
N ASN A 214 5.37 -11.07 14.64
CA ASN A 214 4.63 -10.12 13.81
C ASN A 214 3.16 -10.05 14.22
N PHE A 215 2.51 -8.94 13.88
CA PHE A 215 1.13 -8.69 14.24
C PHE A 215 0.27 -8.65 13.00
N TYR A 216 -0.75 -9.50 13.01
CA TYR A 216 -1.73 -9.59 11.94
C TYR A 216 -3.04 -8.98 12.39
N ARG A 217 -3.63 -8.13 11.55
CA ARG A 217 -4.96 -7.59 11.79
C ARG A 217 -5.97 -8.45 11.07
N ASN A 218 -6.88 -9.02 11.85
CA ASN A 218 -8.02 -9.76 11.34
C ASN A 218 -9.28 -9.22 12.01
N LYS A 219 -10.18 -8.63 11.22
CA LYS A 219 -11.44 -8.03 11.70
C LYS A 219 -11.25 -7.05 12.87
N GLY A 220 -10.30 -6.12 12.70
CA GLY A 220 -9.96 -5.11 13.70
C GLY A 220 -9.15 -5.63 14.89
N LYS A 221 -9.13 -6.94 15.17
CA LYS A 221 -8.31 -7.54 16.22
C LYS A 221 -6.87 -7.72 15.75
N LEU A 222 -5.94 -7.17 16.52
CA LEU A 222 -4.52 -7.40 16.32
C LEU A 222 -4.13 -8.71 17.03
N SER A 223 -3.48 -9.62 16.31
CA SER A 223 -3.08 -10.92 16.85
C SER A 223 -1.59 -11.17 16.59
N PRO A 224 -0.78 -11.33 17.65
CA PRO A 224 0.63 -11.64 17.49
C PRO A 224 0.82 -13.08 17.03
N ARG A 225 1.75 -13.30 16.11
CA ARG A 225 2.24 -14.61 15.69
C ARG A 225 3.75 -14.63 15.73
N LEU A 226 4.30 -15.79 16.05
CA LEU A 226 5.72 -16.07 15.88
C LEU A 226 5.91 -16.67 14.48
N ILE A 227 6.70 -16.01 13.65
CA ILE A 227 6.83 -16.35 12.23
C ILE A 227 8.29 -16.40 11.81
N TYR A 228 8.55 -17.17 10.77
CA TYR A 228 9.73 -17.05 9.95
C TYR A 228 9.43 -16.12 8.78
N SER A 229 10.27 -15.09 8.60
CA SER A 229 10.11 -14.11 7.52
C SER A 229 11.45 -13.87 6.83
N ILE A 230 11.41 -13.63 5.52
CA ILE A 230 12.57 -13.26 4.71
C ILE A 230 12.47 -11.75 4.47
N SER A 231 13.39 -11.00 5.06
CA SER A 231 13.38 -9.54 4.92
C SER A 231 13.80 -9.11 3.52
N ASP A 232 14.85 -9.68 2.93
CA ASP A 232 15.26 -9.44 1.54
C ASP A 232 15.71 -10.76 0.93
N SER A 233 14.87 -11.33 0.06
CA SER A 233 15.17 -12.62 -0.54
C SER A 233 16.36 -12.51 -1.49
N LYS A 234 17.29 -13.45 -1.37
CA LYS A 234 18.49 -13.52 -2.19
C LYS A 234 18.14 -14.02 -3.60
N LEU A 235 18.77 -13.40 -4.58
CA LEU A 235 18.78 -13.87 -5.96
C LEU A 235 20.04 -14.69 -6.20
N ILE A 236 19.90 -15.85 -6.81
CA ILE A 236 21.03 -16.71 -7.18
C ILE A 236 21.37 -16.43 -8.65
N ASP A 237 22.58 -15.96 -8.90
CA ASP A 237 23.10 -15.79 -10.26
C ASP A 237 23.03 -17.11 -11.02
N ALA A 238 22.32 -17.12 -12.15
CA ALA A 238 22.01 -18.35 -12.85
C ALA A 238 23.26 -18.97 -13.51
N GLU A 239 24.31 -18.20 -13.80
CA GLU A 239 25.53 -18.72 -14.42
C GLU A 239 26.52 -19.28 -13.39
N THR A 240 26.60 -18.64 -12.22
CA THR A 240 27.63 -18.92 -11.21
C THR A 240 27.13 -19.67 -9.97
N GLY A 241 25.82 -19.65 -9.71
CA GLY A 241 25.22 -20.23 -8.49
C GLY A 241 25.53 -19.48 -7.21
N LYS A 242 25.99 -18.23 -7.31
CA LYS A 242 26.31 -17.40 -6.15
C LYS A 242 25.16 -16.42 -5.84
N PRO A 243 24.92 -16.08 -4.56
CA PRO A 243 23.97 -15.04 -4.22
C PRO A 243 24.45 -13.68 -4.75
N LEU A 244 23.51 -12.88 -5.24
CA LEU A 244 23.75 -11.49 -5.59
C LEU A 244 23.71 -10.62 -4.33
N ASN A 245 24.66 -9.69 -4.25
CA ASN A 245 24.83 -8.80 -3.09
C ASN A 245 24.33 -7.37 -3.34
N ASP A 246 23.92 -7.05 -4.57
CA ASP A 246 23.47 -5.71 -4.95
C ASP A 246 21.95 -5.57 -4.86
N VAL A 247 21.50 -4.31 -4.72
CA VAL A 247 20.10 -3.90 -4.76
C VAL A 247 19.64 -3.92 -6.22
N ILE A 248 18.92 -4.96 -6.60
CA ILE A 248 18.55 -5.24 -7.98
C ILE A 248 17.07 -4.89 -8.23
N GLY A 249 16.82 -4.28 -9.37
CA GLY A 249 15.55 -3.66 -9.75
C GLY A 249 14.73 -4.58 -10.62
N GLY A 250 13.41 -4.39 -10.55
CA GLY A 250 12.46 -5.22 -11.27
C GLY A 250 12.02 -6.47 -10.51
N GLN A 251 12.35 -6.62 -9.23
CA GLN A 251 11.62 -7.55 -8.36
C GLN A 251 10.25 -6.92 -8.04
N GLY A 252 9.16 -7.64 -8.34
CA GLY A 252 7.89 -7.33 -7.70
C GLY A 252 8.08 -7.38 -6.19
N SER A 253 7.53 -6.41 -5.45
CA SER A 253 7.65 -6.41 -4.00
C SER A 253 7.00 -7.69 -3.44
N TYR A 254 7.76 -8.52 -2.73
CA TYR A 254 7.13 -9.48 -1.83
C TYR A 254 6.31 -8.68 -0.83
N SER A 255 5.09 -9.12 -0.56
CA SER A 255 4.22 -8.50 0.44
C SER A 255 4.83 -8.69 1.83
N LYS A 256 5.82 -7.84 2.17
CA LYS A 256 6.46 -7.82 3.49
C LYS A 256 5.42 -7.39 4.50
N SER A 257 5.05 -8.28 5.41
CA SER A 257 4.33 -7.86 6.61
C SER A 257 5.36 -7.25 7.60
N GLY A 258 5.15 -6.00 8.03
CA GLY A 258 5.90 -5.43 9.15
C GLY A 258 7.21 -4.69 8.83
N GLY A 259 7.44 -4.23 7.60
CA GLY A 259 8.42 -3.16 7.38
C GLY A 259 8.09 -1.93 8.24
N PHE A 260 9.10 -1.22 8.74
CA PHE A 260 8.92 0.11 9.33
C PHE A 260 8.58 1.10 8.19
N ASP A 261 7.38 0.97 7.62
CA ASP A 261 6.84 1.99 6.76
C ASP A 261 6.60 3.24 7.63
N SER A 262 7.04 4.38 7.13
CA SER A 262 6.65 5.72 7.60
C SER A 262 5.13 5.85 7.83
N SER A 263 4.30 5.08 7.14
CA SER A 263 2.86 4.97 7.35
C SER A 263 2.49 4.33 8.69
N GLY A 264 3.32 3.44 9.27
CA GLY A 264 3.10 2.84 10.59
C GLY A 264 3.11 3.86 11.74
N ILE A 265 3.80 5.00 11.56
CA ILE A 265 3.74 6.15 12.49
C ILE A 265 2.45 6.97 12.28
N LEU A 266 1.84 6.88 11.08
CA LEU A 266 0.55 7.50 10.76
C LEU A 266 -0.64 6.64 11.24
N TYR A 267 -0.57 5.30 11.10
CA TYR A 267 -1.61 4.33 11.49
C TYR A 267 -1.79 4.17 13.01
N GLY A 268 -0.90 4.75 13.83
CA GLY A 268 -1.11 4.87 15.28
C GLY A 268 -2.26 5.81 15.67
N LEU A 269 -2.79 6.57 14.71
CA LEU A 269 -3.86 7.56 14.87
C LEU A 269 -5.07 7.25 13.98
N ASP A 270 -5.50 6.00 13.98
CA ASP A 270 -6.89 5.65 13.59
C ASP A 270 -7.83 6.21 14.68
N SER A 271 -8.00 7.53 14.67
CA SER A 271 -8.78 8.24 15.67
C SER A 271 -9.46 9.46 15.05
N GLU A 272 -10.75 9.58 15.32
CA GLU A 272 -11.53 10.75 14.96
C GLU A 272 -10.91 11.98 15.64
N VAL A 273 -10.68 13.03 14.85
CA VAL A 273 -10.23 14.32 15.35
C VAL A 273 -11.47 15.06 15.84
N LEU A 274 -11.66 15.12 17.16
CA LEU A 274 -12.76 15.84 17.77
C LEU A 274 -12.35 17.30 18.02
N TYR A 275 -13.16 18.23 17.53
CA TYR A 275 -13.09 19.64 17.91
C TYR A 275 -14.05 19.86 19.07
N LEU A 276 -13.50 19.99 20.28
CA LEU A 276 -14.29 20.21 21.49
C LEU A 276 -14.49 21.71 21.73
N SER A 277 -15.72 22.10 22.05
CA SER A 277 -15.99 23.42 22.61
C SER A 277 -15.43 23.55 24.04
N PRO A 278 -15.23 24.77 24.57
CA PRO A 278 -14.72 24.96 25.94
C PRO A 278 -15.57 24.31 27.03
N GLU A 279 -16.87 24.14 26.79
CA GLU A 279 -17.81 23.51 27.72
C GLU A 279 -17.74 21.97 27.66
N GLU A 280 -17.55 21.41 26.46
CA GLU A 280 -17.31 19.97 26.27
C GLU A 280 -15.94 19.54 26.82
N GLN A 281 -14.92 20.40 26.70
CA GLN A 281 -13.58 20.15 27.24
C GLN A 281 -13.62 19.96 28.76
N LYS A 282 -14.31 20.85 29.47
CA LYS A 282 -14.42 20.80 30.94
C LYS A 282 -15.17 19.56 31.42
N ASN A 283 -16.22 19.15 30.71
CA ASN A 283 -16.99 17.94 31.02
C ASN A 283 -16.18 16.67 30.73
N ILE A 284 -15.32 16.64 29.71
CA ILE A 284 -14.50 15.47 29.37
C ILE A 284 -13.31 15.29 30.32
N ASP A 285 -12.64 16.39 30.72
CA ASP A 285 -11.51 16.37 31.64
C ASP A 285 -11.91 15.76 33.00
N GLU A 286 -13.11 16.08 33.50
CA GLU A 286 -13.66 15.58 34.77
C GLU A 286 -14.16 14.11 34.67
N LEU A 287 -14.58 13.66 33.49
CA LEU A 287 -15.17 12.32 33.30
C LEU A 287 -14.16 11.23 32.93
N LYS A 288 -13.02 11.59 32.33
CA LYS A 288 -12.11 10.62 31.69
C LYS A 288 -10.68 10.55 32.29
N ASN A 289 -10.41 11.27 33.39
CA ASN A 289 -9.10 11.34 34.04
C ASN A 289 -7.95 11.67 33.06
N ILE A 290 -8.18 12.61 32.14
CA ILE A 290 -7.17 13.08 31.18
C ILE A 290 -6.63 14.46 31.61
N ILE A 291 -5.40 14.77 31.20
CA ILE A 291 -4.79 16.09 31.41
C ILE A 291 -5.43 17.13 30.49
N SER A 292 -5.45 18.39 30.93
CA SER A 292 -5.85 19.53 30.09
C SER A 292 -4.84 19.83 28.98
N ASP A 293 -5.25 20.60 27.97
CA ASP A 293 -4.38 21.11 26.90
C ASP A 293 -3.19 21.92 27.44
N LYS A 294 -3.41 22.76 28.47
CA LYS A 294 -2.37 23.56 29.13
C LYS A 294 -1.38 22.70 29.89
N GLU A 295 -1.86 21.65 30.53
CA GLU A 295 -0.97 20.68 31.17
C GLU A 295 -0.18 19.88 30.14
N ALA A 296 -0.81 19.46 29.03
CA ALA A 296 -0.13 18.82 27.92
C ALA A 296 0.95 19.72 27.30
N GLU A 297 0.68 21.03 27.12
CA GLU A 297 1.68 22.00 26.67
C GLU A 297 2.89 22.03 27.62
N ASN A 298 2.66 22.11 28.93
CA ASN A 298 3.74 22.13 29.92
C ASN A 298 4.58 20.84 29.90
N VAL A 299 3.93 19.68 29.77
CA VAL A 299 4.59 18.38 29.63
C VAL A 299 5.43 18.36 28.35
N ALA A 300 4.86 18.73 27.21
CA ALA A 300 5.55 18.77 25.92
C ALA A 300 6.79 19.67 25.96
N ARG A 301 6.65 20.90 26.50
CA ARG A 301 7.77 21.84 26.64
C ARG A 301 8.89 21.29 27.51
N LYS A 302 8.56 20.59 28.60
CA LYS A 302 9.53 19.97 29.50
C LYS A 302 10.24 18.77 28.87
N LEU A 303 9.49 17.83 28.29
CA LEU A 303 10.06 16.60 27.73
C LEU A 303 10.88 16.87 26.46
N CYS A 304 10.45 17.81 25.63
CA CYS A 304 11.08 18.11 24.33
C CYS A 304 11.97 19.36 24.36
N ASN A 305 12.21 19.96 25.52
CA ASN A 305 12.99 21.20 25.70
C ASN A 305 12.54 22.36 24.77
N ILE A 306 11.22 22.55 24.61
CA ILE A 306 10.67 23.59 23.72
C ILE A 306 10.69 24.95 24.43
N SER A 307 11.64 25.79 24.03
CA SER A 307 11.81 27.13 24.58
C SER A 307 10.68 28.11 24.21
N ASN A 308 10.66 29.27 24.87
CA ASN A 308 9.68 30.35 24.66
C ASN A 308 9.77 31.05 23.28
N LYS A 309 10.77 30.68 22.45
CA LYS A 309 10.87 31.14 21.06
C LYS A 309 9.76 30.54 20.18
N TYR A 310 9.15 29.45 20.61
CA TYR A 310 8.01 28.83 19.96
C TYR A 310 6.71 29.14 20.71
N GLU A 311 5.69 29.51 19.94
CA GLU A 311 4.33 29.77 20.41
C GLU A 311 3.44 28.60 20.02
N LEU A 312 2.58 28.12 20.95
CA LEU A 312 1.57 27.12 20.64
C LEU A 312 0.50 27.76 19.74
N LYS A 313 0.27 27.20 18.55
CA LYS A 313 -0.76 27.67 17.60
C LYS A 313 -1.96 26.75 17.53
N SER A 314 -1.79 25.46 17.81
CA SER A 314 -2.88 24.49 17.80
C SER A 314 -2.69 23.44 18.90
N SER A 315 -3.80 23.10 19.55
CA SER A 315 -3.93 21.96 20.46
C SER A 315 -5.18 21.19 20.07
N ARG A 316 -5.07 19.90 19.78
CA ARG A 316 -6.19 19.04 19.37
C ARG A 316 -6.17 17.75 20.17
N LEU A 317 -7.32 17.32 20.68
CA LEU A 317 -7.45 16.00 21.30
C LEU A 317 -7.90 15.00 20.25
N SER A 318 -7.10 13.96 20.03
CA SER A 318 -7.48 12.79 19.25
C SER A 318 -7.91 11.68 20.19
N SER A 319 -9.04 11.04 19.92
CA SER A 319 -9.56 9.96 20.77
C SER A 319 -9.96 8.74 19.98
N ASN A 320 -9.74 7.57 20.56
CA ASN A 320 -10.34 6.31 20.14
C ASN A 320 -11.01 5.70 21.36
N GLU A 321 -12.31 5.98 21.54
CA GLU A 321 -13.06 5.57 22.73
C GLU A 321 -13.09 4.04 22.91
N ALA A 322 -13.16 3.29 21.80
CA ALA A 322 -13.16 1.83 21.83
C ALA A 322 -11.87 1.23 22.42
N LYS A 323 -10.77 1.99 22.39
CA LYS A 323 -9.46 1.60 22.95
C LYS A 323 -9.06 2.41 24.18
N ASP A 324 -9.96 3.26 24.68
CA ASP A 324 -9.71 4.16 25.82
C ASP A 324 -8.43 5.01 25.65
N ASN A 325 -8.10 5.36 24.40
CA ASN A 325 -6.87 6.04 24.00
C ASN A 325 -7.14 7.51 23.66
N TYR A 326 -6.43 8.43 24.32
CA TYR A 326 -6.60 9.88 24.18
C TYR A 326 -5.23 10.55 24.04
N ASN A 327 -5.02 11.31 22.96
CA ASN A 327 -3.73 11.93 22.65
C ASN A 327 -3.90 13.41 22.34
N TRP A 328 -3.15 14.25 23.05
CA TRP A 328 -3.00 15.65 22.73
C TRP A 328 -2.00 15.83 21.59
N MET A 329 -2.44 16.46 20.51
CA MET A 329 -1.61 16.88 19.38
C MET A 329 -1.39 18.39 19.46
N LEU A 330 -0.14 18.78 19.70
CA LEU A 330 0.29 20.16 19.93
C LEU A 330 1.17 20.62 18.77
N GLU A 331 0.91 21.80 18.24
CA GLU A 331 1.71 22.42 17.18
C GLU A 331 2.25 23.77 17.64
N PHE A 332 3.57 23.91 17.62
CA PHE A 332 4.28 25.13 17.98
C PHE A 332 4.99 25.71 16.76
N TYR A 333 4.97 27.03 16.63
CA TYR A 333 5.62 27.76 15.55
C TYR A 333 6.59 28.80 16.08
N GLY A 334 7.69 29.02 15.36
CA GLY A 334 8.69 30.05 15.68
C GLY A 334 8.08 31.45 15.63
N LYS A 335 8.30 32.27 16.67
CA LYS A 335 7.77 33.65 16.73
C LYS A 335 8.35 34.59 15.67
N ASN A 336 9.56 34.30 15.17
CA ASN A 336 10.34 35.19 14.30
C ASN A 336 10.71 34.56 12.95
N GLN A 337 10.33 33.31 12.70
CA GLN A 337 10.59 32.58 11.45
C GLN A 337 9.35 31.74 11.15
N ASN A 338 8.68 32.01 10.02
CA ASN A 338 7.40 31.39 9.69
C ASN A 338 7.51 29.90 9.35
N ASP A 339 8.72 29.39 9.15
CA ASP A 339 8.95 28.01 8.70
C ASP A 339 9.47 27.08 9.82
N ASP A 340 9.77 27.60 11.02
CA ASP A 340 10.16 26.79 12.19
C ASP A 340 8.92 26.16 12.84
N PHE A 341 8.85 24.83 12.89
CA PHE A 341 7.67 24.08 13.32
C PHE A 341 8.03 22.93 14.28
N ILE A 342 7.23 22.72 15.32
CA ILE A 342 7.31 21.56 16.20
C ILE A 342 5.91 20.96 16.40
N SER A 343 5.76 19.69 16.07
CA SER A 343 4.60 18.87 16.40
C SER A 343 4.94 17.88 17.52
N VAL A 344 4.08 17.82 18.54
CA VAL A 344 4.22 16.89 19.66
C VAL A 344 2.90 16.16 19.90
N ALA A 345 2.97 14.85 20.12
CA ALA A 345 1.85 14.05 20.60
C ALA A 345 2.12 13.54 22.02
N ILE A 346 1.22 13.83 22.97
CA ILE A 346 1.29 13.39 24.37
C ILE A 346 0.07 12.53 24.70
N ASP A 347 0.28 11.38 25.33
CA ASP A 347 -0.81 10.57 25.87
C ASP A 347 -1.48 11.31 27.03
N ALA A 348 -2.78 11.54 26.91
CA ALA A 348 -3.50 12.44 27.80
C ALA A 348 -3.71 11.85 29.21
N LYS A 349 -3.52 10.55 29.43
CA LYS A 349 -3.65 9.92 30.76
C LYS A 349 -2.31 9.72 31.43
N THR A 350 -1.36 9.18 30.68
CA THR A 350 -0.05 8.75 31.20
C THR A 350 1.01 9.84 31.09
N LYS A 351 0.76 10.90 30.31
CA LYS A 351 1.70 12.00 30.01
C LYS A 351 2.95 11.52 29.25
N GLU A 352 2.90 10.32 28.67
CA GLU A 352 3.99 9.80 27.84
C GLU A 352 4.13 10.59 26.53
N LEU A 353 5.37 10.87 26.12
CA LEU A 353 5.66 11.40 24.79
C LEU A 353 5.46 10.29 23.75
N LYS A 354 4.49 10.46 22.86
CA LYS A 354 4.18 9.50 21.79
C LYS A 354 4.94 9.83 20.50
N ARG A 355 5.03 11.11 20.18
CA ARG A 355 5.67 11.60 18.96
C ARG A 355 6.25 13.00 19.16
N LEU A 356 7.37 13.25 18.51
CA LEU A 356 7.96 14.56 18.30
C LEU A 356 8.37 14.64 16.82
N SER A 357 8.04 15.74 16.17
CA SER A 357 8.58 16.13 14.88
C SER A 357 8.92 17.59 14.95
N LYS A 358 10.18 17.92 14.72
CA LYS A 358 10.69 19.28 14.63
C LYS A 358 11.19 19.47 13.22
N TYR A 359 10.84 20.62 12.67
CA TYR A 359 11.36 21.12 11.43
C TYR A 359 11.92 22.50 11.75
N SER A 360 13.20 22.68 11.46
CA SER A 360 13.83 23.99 11.50
C SER A 360 14.59 24.20 10.22
N PHE A 361 14.55 25.41 9.68
CA PHE A 361 15.34 25.72 8.50
C PHE A 361 16.82 25.69 8.88
N VAL A 362 17.50 24.58 8.57
CA VAL A 362 18.95 24.47 8.72
C VAL A 362 19.56 24.97 7.43
N ASP A 363 20.45 25.97 7.52
CA ASP A 363 21.24 26.39 6.37
C ASP A 363 22.07 25.19 5.87
N ASN A 364 21.73 24.69 4.68
CA ASN A 364 22.36 23.54 4.03
C ASN A 364 23.89 23.74 3.83
N LYS A 365 24.43 24.95 4.04
CA LYS A 365 25.88 25.22 4.04
C LYS A 365 26.60 24.90 5.35
N LYS A 366 25.90 24.60 6.45
CA LYS A 366 26.55 24.28 7.74
C LYS A 366 27.04 22.84 7.78
N ASP A 367 28.30 22.62 8.12
CA ASP A 367 28.87 21.28 8.19
C ASP A 367 28.30 20.45 9.36
N VAL A 368 28.35 19.12 9.19
CA VAL A 368 28.01 18.14 10.22
C VAL A 368 29.00 18.30 11.39
N ALA A 369 28.49 18.63 12.58
CA ALA A 369 29.28 18.85 13.79
C ALA A 369 29.27 17.64 14.75
N TYR A 370 28.32 16.72 14.59
CA TYR A 370 28.17 15.52 15.41
C TYR A 370 28.58 14.27 14.66
N SER A 371 29.29 13.36 15.31
CA SER A 371 29.54 12.02 14.77
C SER A 371 28.32 11.11 15.00
N LYS A 372 28.19 10.04 14.20
CA LYS A 372 27.17 8.98 14.40
C LYS A 372 27.17 8.44 15.82
N GLU A 373 28.35 8.24 16.42
CA GLU A 373 28.49 7.77 17.82
C GLU A 373 27.94 8.77 18.85
N LYS A 374 28.24 10.07 18.69
CA LYS A 374 27.71 11.12 19.57
C LYS A 374 26.20 11.27 19.41
N ALA A 375 25.71 11.19 18.17
CA ALA A 375 24.28 11.21 17.87
C ALA A 375 23.57 9.99 18.47
N LEU A 376 24.14 8.80 18.36
CA LEU A 376 23.61 7.58 18.97
C LEU A 376 23.54 7.72 20.49
N LYS A 377 24.56 8.29 21.13
CA LYS A 377 24.54 8.55 22.58
C LYS A 377 23.38 9.49 22.95
N LYS A 378 23.24 10.62 22.23
CA LYS A 378 22.11 11.55 22.45
C LYS A 378 20.74 10.87 22.25
N ALA A 379 20.61 10.03 21.23
CA ALA A 379 19.40 9.27 21.00
C ALA A 379 19.06 8.36 22.19
N LYS A 380 20.03 7.57 22.68
CA LYS A 380 19.85 6.70 23.85
C LYS A 380 19.51 7.49 25.11
N ASP A 381 20.19 8.61 25.34
CA ASP A 381 19.96 9.48 26.49
C ASP A 381 18.54 10.08 26.46
N PHE A 382 18.09 10.55 25.29
CA PHE A 382 16.74 11.09 25.12
C PHE A 382 15.66 10.03 25.34
N ILE A 383 15.77 8.87 24.67
CA ILE A 383 14.77 7.79 24.81
C ILE A 383 14.71 7.31 26.27
N SER A 384 15.87 7.17 26.94
CA SER A 384 15.91 6.78 28.35
C SER A 384 15.22 7.80 29.25
N SER A 385 15.33 9.09 28.93
CA SER A 385 14.71 10.17 29.71
C SER A 385 13.18 10.22 29.59
N VAL A 386 12.62 9.81 28.45
CA VAL A 386 11.17 9.87 28.18
C VAL A 386 10.46 8.51 28.26
N SER A 387 11.19 7.40 28.15
CA SER A 387 10.62 6.04 28.08
C SER A 387 11.56 4.93 28.56
N SER A 388 12.20 5.10 29.73
CA SER A 388 13.19 4.16 30.31
C SER A 388 12.74 2.68 30.31
N GLU A 389 11.55 2.36 30.81
CA GLU A 389 11.12 0.96 30.99
C GLU A 389 10.87 0.23 29.66
N LYS A 390 10.33 0.93 28.66
CA LYS A 390 10.18 0.40 27.31
C LYS A 390 11.57 0.26 26.66
N PHE A 391 12.45 1.25 26.83
CA PHE A 391 13.78 1.25 26.23
C PHE A 391 14.67 0.08 26.69
N LYS A 392 14.60 -0.32 27.96
CA LYS A 392 15.31 -1.50 28.49
C LYS A 392 14.99 -2.80 27.76
N GLN A 393 13.83 -2.88 27.09
CA GLN A 393 13.39 -4.04 26.33
C GLN A 393 13.75 -3.93 24.84
N THR A 394 14.56 -2.94 24.44
CA THR A 394 14.90 -2.70 23.03
C THR A 394 16.38 -2.87 22.75
N GLU A 395 16.70 -3.19 21.50
CA GLU A 395 18.06 -3.19 20.97
C GLU A 395 18.13 -2.35 19.70
N LEU A 396 19.28 -1.69 19.49
CA LEU A 396 19.55 -0.95 18.26
C LEU A 396 19.54 -1.94 17.08
N ILE A 397 18.74 -1.63 16.05
CA ILE A 397 18.81 -2.33 14.77
C ILE A 397 19.98 -1.73 14.01
N ASP A 398 20.99 -2.54 13.71
CA ASP A 398 22.06 -2.14 12.81
C ASP A 398 21.52 -2.27 11.38
N SER A 399 20.93 -1.19 10.85
CA SER A 399 20.55 -1.16 9.45
C SER A 399 21.79 -0.78 8.63
N GLU A 400 22.39 -1.77 7.97
CA GLU A 400 23.18 -1.54 6.75
C GLU A 400 22.27 -1.19 5.55
N ASP A 401 20.99 -0.88 5.80
CA ASP A 401 19.99 -0.59 4.77
C ASP A 401 20.18 0.85 4.23
N PRO A 402 20.68 1.01 2.99
CA PRO A 402 21.02 2.32 2.42
C PRO A 402 19.78 3.19 2.16
N ILE A 403 18.58 2.60 2.19
CA ILE A 403 17.34 3.24 1.74
C ILE A 403 16.86 4.31 2.72
N LEU A 404 17.23 4.23 4.00
CA LEU A 404 16.98 5.30 4.97
C LEU A 404 18.14 6.31 5.07
N THR A 405 19.27 6.05 4.41
CA THR A 405 20.48 6.87 4.61
C THR A 405 20.81 7.83 3.49
N ILE A 406 20.14 7.83 2.33
CA ILE A 406 20.45 8.80 1.26
C ILE A 406 19.18 9.14 0.45
N GLN A 407 18.37 10.10 0.91
CA GLN A 407 17.64 10.97 -0.01
C GLN A 407 18.40 12.28 -0.14
N SER A 408 19.16 12.38 -1.23
CA SER A 408 20.05 13.49 -1.61
C SER A 408 21.24 13.70 -0.66
N GLY A 409 22.39 14.13 -1.19
CA GLY A 409 23.58 14.48 -0.40
C GLY A 409 23.40 15.70 0.54
N GLU A 410 22.17 16.02 0.93
CA GLU A 410 21.76 17.14 1.76
C GLU A 410 21.21 16.71 3.13
N ASP A 411 20.81 15.43 3.32
CA ASP A 411 20.30 14.98 4.61
C ASP A 411 21.44 14.81 5.62
N LYS A 412 21.49 15.72 6.59
CA LYS A 412 22.49 15.76 7.66
C LYS A 412 21.98 15.11 8.95
N ASN A 413 20.90 14.35 8.91
CA ASN A 413 20.35 13.69 10.09
C ASN A 413 20.90 12.26 10.27
N TYR A 414 21.03 11.84 11.53
CA TYR A 414 21.29 10.46 11.90
C TYR A 414 19.98 9.81 12.37
N TYR A 415 19.54 8.78 11.66
CA TYR A 415 18.36 7.99 12.00
C TYR A 415 18.78 6.73 12.77
N PHE A 416 18.08 6.45 13.85
CA PHE A 416 18.27 5.24 14.66
C PHE A 416 16.93 4.57 14.94
N THR A 417 16.92 3.24 14.81
CA THR A 417 15.77 2.40 15.14
C THR A 417 16.15 1.42 16.24
N PHE A 418 15.34 1.34 17.29
CA PHE A 418 15.52 0.41 18.39
C PHE A 418 14.33 -0.53 18.43
N ALA A 419 14.51 -1.80 18.09
CA ALA A 419 13.43 -2.80 18.11
C ALA A 419 13.26 -3.40 19.51
N ARG A 420 12.02 -3.59 19.93
CA ARG A 420 11.69 -4.41 21.11
C ARG A 420 12.10 -5.85 20.86
N LYS A 421 12.70 -6.46 21.88
CA LYS A 421 12.93 -7.89 21.97
C LYS A 421 12.11 -8.49 23.09
N TYR A 422 11.56 -9.66 22.82
CA TYR A 422 10.90 -10.51 23.81
C TYR A 422 11.52 -11.90 23.73
N ASN A 423 12.06 -12.40 24.84
CA ASN A 423 12.83 -13.65 24.89
C ASN A 423 13.95 -13.74 23.84
N GLY A 424 14.63 -12.62 23.58
CA GLY A 424 15.70 -12.54 22.57
C GLY A 424 15.24 -12.47 21.12
N ILE A 425 13.93 -12.59 20.85
CA ILE A 425 13.32 -12.54 19.52
C ILE A 425 12.80 -11.13 19.25
N LYS A 426 13.06 -10.62 18.05
CA LYS A 426 12.60 -9.29 17.60
C LYS A 426 11.08 -9.24 17.49
N VAL A 427 10.51 -8.12 17.89
CA VAL A 427 9.09 -7.82 17.73
C VAL A 427 8.95 -6.80 16.60
N SER A 428 8.34 -7.23 15.50
CA SER A 428 8.19 -6.44 14.27
C SER A 428 7.36 -5.19 14.51
N ASN A 429 7.77 -4.09 13.86
CA ASN A 429 7.18 -2.75 14.00
C ASN A 429 6.91 -2.35 15.47
N ASN A 430 7.82 -2.72 16.37
CA ASN A 430 7.70 -2.45 17.80
C ASN A 430 9.01 -1.93 18.36
N GLY A 431 8.98 -0.75 18.96
CA GLY A 431 10.16 -0.06 19.47
C GLY A 431 10.19 1.41 19.06
N PHE A 432 11.37 2.01 19.07
CA PHE A 432 11.60 3.44 18.88
C PHE A 432 12.23 3.76 17.53
N THR A 433 11.88 4.90 16.98
CA THR A 433 12.60 5.57 15.90
C THR A 433 12.95 6.98 16.35
N ILE A 434 14.15 7.44 16.03
CA ILE A 434 14.63 8.76 16.43
C ILE A 434 15.61 9.30 15.39
N ALA A 435 15.45 10.57 15.03
CA ALA A 435 16.38 11.30 14.19
C ALA A 435 17.09 12.40 14.98
N ILE A 436 18.41 12.45 14.85
CA ILE A 436 19.26 13.46 15.48
C ILE A 436 19.91 14.30 14.39
N SER A 437 19.81 15.63 14.48
CA SER A 437 20.51 16.52 13.56
C SER A 437 22.03 16.34 13.70
N GLY A 438 22.71 16.01 12.62
CA GLY A 438 24.18 15.98 12.57
C GLY A 438 24.81 17.37 12.70
N VAL A 439 24.05 18.45 12.45
CA VAL A 439 24.52 19.84 12.55
C VAL A 439 24.38 20.38 13.98
N THR A 440 23.20 20.25 14.59
CA THR A 440 22.92 20.83 15.93
C THR A 440 22.96 19.81 17.05
N GLY A 441 22.83 18.52 16.72
CA GLY A 441 22.67 17.45 17.70
C GLY A 441 21.30 17.46 18.37
N ASP A 442 20.34 18.24 17.88
CA ASP A 442 18.98 18.25 18.42
C ASP A 442 18.22 17.00 17.99
N VAL A 443 17.23 16.60 18.80
CA VAL A 443 16.24 15.59 18.39
C VAL A 443 15.27 16.25 17.42
N GLU A 444 15.32 15.81 16.16
CA GLU A 444 14.44 16.34 15.10
C GLU A 444 13.18 15.48 14.94
N SER A 445 13.27 14.17 15.18
CA SER A 445 12.08 13.34 15.27
C SER A 445 12.24 12.26 16.33
N TYR A 446 11.13 11.89 16.95
CA TYR A 446 11.03 10.74 17.84
C TYR A 446 9.63 10.16 17.73
N GLY A 447 9.54 8.84 17.73
CA GLY A 447 8.27 8.13 17.80
C GLY A 447 8.49 6.70 18.22
N TYR A 448 7.43 6.07 18.72
CA TYR A 448 7.49 4.66 19.05
C TYR A 448 6.17 3.97 18.74
N ASN A 449 6.28 2.70 18.38
CA ASN A 449 5.16 1.77 18.31
C ASN A 449 5.34 0.73 19.41
N TRP A 450 4.29 0.48 20.20
CA TRP A 450 4.33 -0.49 21.29
C TRP A 450 3.02 -1.26 21.34
N TYR A 451 3.11 -2.59 21.32
CA TYR A 451 1.99 -3.51 21.25
C TYR A 451 1.93 -4.24 22.59
N GLU A 452 0.79 -4.18 23.26
CA GLU A 452 0.60 -4.71 24.61
C GLU A 452 0.02 -6.13 24.60
N GLU A 453 -0.31 -6.66 23.42
CA GLU A 453 -0.84 -8.00 23.25
C GLU A 453 0.16 -9.06 23.74
N LYS A 454 -0.37 -10.09 24.38
CA LYS A 454 0.43 -11.22 24.87
C LYS A 454 1.05 -11.96 23.69
N LEU A 455 2.39 -11.96 23.64
CA LEU A 455 3.17 -12.66 22.62
C LEU A 455 3.12 -14.19 22.85
N PRO A 456 3.08 -15.02 21.78
CA PRO A 456 3.09 -16.47 21.89
C PRO A 456 4.45 -17.01 22.37
N SER A 457 4.47 -18.24 22.89
CA SER A 457 5.72 -18.93 23.29
C SER A 457 6.57 -19.29 22.07
N SER A 458 7.88 -19.33 22.26
CA SER A 458 8.89 -19.76 21.29
C SER A 458 9.40 -21.20 21.50
N ASP A 459 8.82 -21.97 22.43
CA ASP A 459 9.38 -23.28 22.84
C ASP A 459 9.25 -24.38 21.78
N ASN A 460 8.25 -24.30 20.89
CA ASN A 460 7.91 -25.34 19.92
C ASN A 460 7.94 -24.82 18.47
N VAL A 461 9.00 -24.11 18.10
CA VAL A 461 9.19 -23.65 16.72
C VAL A 461 9.83 -24.74 15.85
N THR A 462 9.42 -24.80 14.58
CA THR A 462 10.08 -25.58 13.52
C THR A 462 11.47 -25.01 13.25
N SER A 463 12.33 -25.74 12.53
CA SER A 463 13.65 -25.23 12.14
C SER A 463 13.55 -24.25 10.96
N LYS A 464 14.56 -23.39 10.82
CA LYS A 464 14.68 -22.46 9.68
C LYS A 464 14.72 -23.21 8.34
N GLU A 465 15.43 -24.34 8.29
CA GLU A 465 15.55 -25.18 7.10
C GLU A 465 14.19 -25.73 6.68
N LYS A 466 13.39 -26.19 7.64
CA LYS A 466 12.03 -26.67 7.38
C LYS A 466 11.11 -25.54 6.90
N ALA A 467 11.26 -24.33 7.43
CA ALA A 467 10.50 -23.17 6.96
C ALA A 467 10.86 -22.83 5.50
N LEU A 468 12.15 -22.85 5.13
CA LEU A 468 12.60 -22.67 3.75
C LEU A 468 12.09 -23.79 2.82
N ASP A 469 12.09 -25.04 3.28
CA ASP A 469 11.52 -26.16 2.53
C ASP A 469 10.01 -25.96 2.26
N ASN A 470 9.27 -25.48 3.26
CA ASN A 470 7.84 -25.20 3.12
C ASN A 470 7.57 -24.01 2.18
N ILE A 471 8.41 -22.98 2.19
CA ILE A 471 8.34 -21.88 1.21
C ILE A 471 8.54 -22.46 -0.19
N LEU A 472 9.60 -23.24 -0.40
CA LEU A 472 9.95 -23.77 -1.73
C LEU A 472 8.99 -24.84 -2.26
N SER A 473 8.22 -25.50 -1.39
CA SER A 473 7.15 -26.41 -1.84
C SER A 473 5.95 -25.68 -2.43
N GLU A 474 5.68 -24.47 -1.97
CA GLU A 474 4.54 -23.65 -2.42
C GLU A 474 4.96 -22.59 -3.47
N ILE A 475 6.16 -22.04 -3.33
CA ILE A 475 6.72 -20.95 -4.13
C ILE A 475 8.06 -21.40 -4.68
N LYS A 476 8.06 -21.83 -5.94
CA LYS A 476 9.29 -22.33 -6.58
C LYS A 476 10.24 -21.18 -6.89
N LEU A 477 11.53 -21.50 -6.95
CA LEU A 477 12.49 -20.63 -7.61
C LEU A 477 12.24 -20.67 -9.12
N GLU A 478 12.05 -19.50 -9.71
CA GLU A 478 11.92 -19.34 -11.14
C GLU A 478 13.18 -18.70 -11.73
N LEU A 479 13.55 -19.16 -12.93
CA LEU A 479 14.54 -18.46 -13.74
C LEU A 479 13.89 -17.19 -14.28
N GLN A 480 14.51 -16.04 -14.01
CA GLN A 480 14.00 -14.73 -14.38
C GLN A 480 15.14 -13.78 -14.75
N TYR A 481 14.80 -12.72 -15.47
CA TYR A 481 15.71 -11.62 -15.72
C TYR A 481 15.58 -10.52 -14.67
N VAL A 482 16.70 -9.88 -14.35
CA VAL A 482 16.74 -8.72 -13.46
C VAL A 482 17.79 -7.69 -13.95
N THR A 483 17.59 -6.42 -13.61
CA THR A 483 18.49 -5.30 -13.96
C THR A 483 18.93 -4.56 -12.70
N ASP A 484 20.11 -3.94 -12.69
CA ASP A 484 20.55 -3.18 -11.50
C ASP A 484 19.72 -1.90 -11.31
N ILE A 485 19.37 -1.53 -10.07
CA ILE A 485 18.65 -0.27 -9.76
C ILE A 485 19.57 0.93 -9.99
N LYS A 486 20.89 0.74 -9.88
CA LYS A 486 21.89 1.80 -10.06
C LYS A 486 22.10 2.17 -11.53
N ASP A 487 21.53 1.43 -12.46
CA ASP A 487 21.63 1.75 -13.87
C ASP A 487 20.79 2.99 -14.21
N ASP A 488 21.49 4.05 -14.60
CA ASP A 488 20.94 5.31 -15.09
C ASP A 488 19.86 5.07 -16.16
N ILE A 489 18.79 5.87 -16.14
CA ILE A 489 17.65 5.78 -17.06
C ILE A 489 18.11 5.90 -18.52
N ASP A 490 19.21 6.60 -18.77
CA ASP A 490 19.71 6.88 -20.11
C ASP A 490 20.78 5.92 -20.63
N LYS A 491 21.25 4.95 -19.82
CA LYS A 491 22.28 3.97 -20.24
C LYS A 491 21.67 2.65 -20.69
N GLU A 492 22.38 1.95 -21.59
CA GLU A 492 22.03 0.58 -21.95
C GLU A 492 22.12 -0.33 -20.73
N LYS A 493 21.00 -0.96 -20.39
CA LYS A 493 20.88 -1.91 -19.28
C LYS A 493 21.07 -3.33 -19.79
N VAL A 494 21.82 -4.14 -19.05
CA VAL A 494 21.97 -5.58 -19.34
C VAL A 494 21.20 -6.36 -18.29
N ALA A 495 20.15 -7.04 -18.75
CA ALA A 495 19.37 -7.94 -17.91
C ALA A 495 20.13 -9.26 -17.70
N LYS A 496 20.40 -9.58 -16.43
CA LYS A 496 21.08 -10.81 -16.00
C LYS A 496 20.07 -11.90 -15.66
N LEU A 497 20.46 -13.15 -15.86
CA LEU A 497 19.66 -14.31 -15.51
C LEU A 497 19.91 -14.69 -14.04
N VAL A 498 18.82 -14.87 -13.31
CA VAL A 498 18.84 -15.26 -11.90
C VAL A 498 17.75 -16.27 -11.59
N TYR A 499 17.96 -17.04 -10.51
CA TYR A 499 16.90 -17.75 -9.83
C TYR A 499 16.43 -16.94 -8.62
N GLY A 500 15.13 -16.73 -8.52
CA GLY A 500 14.49 -16.04 -7.40
C GLY A 500 13.09 -16.58 -7.15
N LEU A 501 12.51 -16.28 -5.99
CA LEU A 501 11.12 -16.65 -5.71
C LEU A 501 10.18 -15.95 -6.70
N GLU A 502 9.05 -16.60 -6.99
CA GLU A 502 7.97 -15.96 -7.75
C GLU A 502 7.46 -14.72 -6.98
N PRO A 503 7.39 -13.54 -7.61
CA PRO A 503 6.97 -12.32 -6.93
C PRO A 503 5.48 -12.36 -6.56
N ASN A 504 5.06 -11.45 -5.66
CA ASN A 504 3.67 -11.27 -5.20
C ASN A 504 3.06 -12.48 -4.47
N LYS A 505 3.87 -13.43 -4.01
CA LYS A 505 3.45 -14.52 -3.13
C LYS A 505 3.76 -14.21 -1.66
N PHE A 506 3.01 -14.80 -0.74
CA PHE A 506 3.26 -14.66 0.70
C PHE A 506 4.38 -15.60 1.13
N ILE A 507 5.42 -15.06 1.78
CA ILE A 507 6.61 -15.83 2.17
C ILE A 507 6.77 -15.99 3.68
N ASP A 508 5.84 -15.43 4.46
CA ASP A 508 5.81 -15.60 5.91
C ASP A 508 5.33 -17.00 6.27
N VAL A 509 6.01 -17.64 7.20
CA VAL A 509 5.70 -19.01 7.67
C VAL A 509 5.42 -18.98 9.17
N ASP A 510 4.29 -19.53 9.60
CA ASP A 510 3.99 -19.69 11.02
C ASP A 510 5.04 -20.63 11.65
N ALA A 511 5.76 -20.13 12.66
CA ALA A 511 6.94 -20.81 13.18
C ALA A 511 6.61 -22.11 13.92
N THR A 512 5.37 -22.30 14.38
CA THR A 512 4.98 -23.53 15.10
C THR A 512 4.43 -24.59 14.13
N THR A 513 3.59 -24.18 13.18
CA THR A 513 2.93 -25.10 12.25
C THR A 513 3.76 -25.37 10.99
N GLY A 514 4.61 -24.43 10.60
CA GLY A 514 5.32 -24.44 9.32
C GLY A 514 4.45 -24.07 8.12
N ALA A 515 3.18 -23.71 8.31
CA ALA A 515 2.33 -23.28 7.20
C ALA A 515 2.69 -21.87 6.74
N LEU A 516 2.69 -21.62 5.42
CA LEU A 516 2.67 -20.25 4.91
C LEU A 516 1.44 -19.52 5.45
N ILE A 517 1.55 -18.22 5.68
CA ILE A 517 0.45 -17.39 6.17
C ILE A 517 0.18 -16.19 5.27
N ASP A 518 -1.09 -15.84 5.14
CA ASP A 518 -1.55 -14.68 4.38
C ASP A 518 -1.46 -13.38 5.21
N PHE A 519 -1.88 -12.26 4.60
CA PHE A 519 -1.90 -10.93 5.23
C PHE A 519 -2.81 -10.82 6.47
N GLU A 520 -3.75 -11.76 6.68
CA GLU A 520 -4.58 -11.82 7.89
C GLU A 520 -3.96 -12.73 8.97
N GLY A 521 -2.80 -13.34 8.69
CA GLY A 521 -2.15 -14.33 9.53
C GLY A 521 -2.94 -15.64 9.58
N LYS A 522 -3.64 -16.01 8.52
CA LYS A 522 -4.25 -17.34 8.38
C LYS A 522 -3.37 -18.21 7.48
N PRO A 523 -3.45 -19.54 7.57
CA PRO A 523 -2.77 -20.43 6.63
C PRO A 523 -3.09 -20.02 5.19
N TYR A 524 -2.05 -19.70 4.43
CA TYR A 524 -2.17 -19.36 3.03
C TYR A 524 -2.78 -20.54 2.28
N LYS A 525 -3.79 -20.23 1.47
CA LYS A 525 -4.37 -21.15 0.50
C LYS A 525 -4.37 -20.42 -0.82
N ASP A 526 -3.84 -21.03 -1.86
CA ASP A 526 -3.94 -20.46 -3.19
C ASP A 526 -5.44 -20.36 -3.52
N LYS A 527 -5.95 -19.13 -3.65
CA LYS A 527 -7.39 -18.79 -3.59
C LYS A 527 -8.21 -19.32 -4.77
N LYS A 528 -7.64 -20.22 -5.58
CA LYS A 528 -8.30 -20.86 -6.72
C LYS A 528 -9.22 -22.02 -6.33
N GLU A 529 -9.27 -22.44 -5.07
CA GLU A 529 -10.30 -23.38 -4.62
C GLU A 529 -11.66 -22.68 -4.54
N THR A 530 -12.37 -22.67 -5.66
CA THR A 530 -13.80 -22.32 -5.68
C THR A 530 -14.54 -23.26 -4.75
N LYS A 531 -15.31 -22.71 -3.80
CA LYS A 531 -16.10 -23.51 -2.87
C LYS A 531 -17.08 -24.38 -3.67
N THR A 532 -16.97 -25.71 -3.51
CA THR A 532 -17.91 -26.68 -4.07
C THR A 532 -18.71 -27.34 -2.96
N TYR A 533 -19.91 -27.82 -3.30
CA TYR A 533 -20.81 -28.53 -2.41
C TYR A 533 -21.02 -29.96 -2.90
N LYS A 534 -21.06 -30.93 -1.97
CA LYS A 534 -21.16 -32.36 -2.31
C LYS A 534 -22.56 -32.75 -2.80
N ASP A 535 -23.59 -32.00 -2.43
CA ASP A 535 -25.01 -32.34 -2.57
C ASP A 535 -25.72 -31.61 -3.74
N ILE A 536 -25.03 -30.76 -4.50
CA ILE A 536 -25.65 -29.96 -5.57
C ILE A 536 -25.67 -30.63 -6.95
N ASN A 537 -25.09 -31.83 -7.10
CA ASN A 537 -24.95 -32.48 -8.43
C ASN A 537 -26.28 -32.75 -9.14
N ASN A 538 -27.34 -33.05 -8.40
CA ASN A 538 -28.69 -33.27 -8.93
C ASN A 538 -29.59 -32.01 -8.82
N SER A 539 -29.04 -30.87 -8.40
CA SER A 539 -29.79 -29.63 -8.26
C SER A 539 -29.89 -28.91 -9.60
N LYS A 540 -31.11 -28.48 -9.97
CA LYS A 540 -31.33 -27.59 -11.12
C LYS A 540 -30.65 -26.21 -10.98
N PHE A 541 -30.18 -25.87 -9.78
CA PHE A 541 -29.50 -24.61 -9.49
C PHE A 541 -27.97 -24.75 -9.38
N LYS A 542 -27.41 -25.93 -9.69
CA LYS A 542 -25.96 -26.20 -9.58
C LYS A 542 -25.11 -25.08 -10.16
N GLU A 543 -25.34 -24.71 -11.41
CA GLU A 543 -24.55 -23.68 -12.11
C GLU A 543 -24.62 -22.31 -11.42
N ILE A 544 -25.79 -21.95 -10.89
CA ILE A 544 -26.00 -20.67 -10.19
C ILE A 544 -25.28 -20.69 -8.83
N ILE A 545 -25.35 -21.81 -8.10
CA ILE A 545 -24.69 -22.00 -6.81
C ILE A 545 -23.16 -21.92 -7.00
N GLU A 546 -22.62 -22.63 -7.98
CA GLU A 546 -21.19 -22.62 -8.30
C GLU A 546 -20.73 -21.22 -8.75
N LYS A 547 -21.54 -20.53 -9.56
CA LYS A 547 -21.25 -19.15 -9.98
C LYS A 547 -21.22 -18.20 -8.79
N LEU A 548 -22.22 -18.23 -7.90
CA LEU A 548 -22.27 -17.41 -6.68
C LEU A 548 -21.08 -17.71 -5.75
N ALA A 549 -20.74 -18.98 -5.60
CA ALA A 549 -19.61 -19.42 -4.79
C ALA A 549 -18.27 -18.90 -5.33
N LYS A 550 -18.07 -18.87 -6.66
CA LYS A 550 -16.89 -18.26 -7.30
C LYS A 550 -16.72 -16.78 -6.91
N TYR A 551 -17.82 -16.07 -6.66
CA TYR A 551 -17.82 -14.66 -6.26
C TYR A 551 -17.96 -14.44 -4.74
N GLY A 552 -17.68 -15.46 -3.93
CA GLY A 552 -17.68 -15.33 -2.46
C GLY A 552 -19.07 -15.31 -1.81
N VAL A 553 -20.13 -15.63 -2.57
CA VAL A 553 -21.50 -15.73 -2.08
C VAL A 553 -21.82 -17.21 -1.86
N TYR A 554 -21.45 -17.73 -0.69
CA TYR A 554 -21.62 -19.15 -0.33
C TYR A 554 -21.84 -19.31 1.18
N LEU A 555 -22.54 -20.37 1.60
CA LEU A 555 -22.64 -20.81 3.00
C LEU A 555 -21.43 -21.66 3.41
N PRO A 556 -20.98 -21.60 4.68
CA PRO A 556 -19.96 -22.52 5.18
C PRO A 556 -20.48 -23.97 5.25
N GLY A 557 -19.56 -24.93 5.39
CA GLY A 557 -19.87 -26.36 5.34
C GLY A 557 -19.59 -27.01 3.98
N GLU A 558 -19.72 -28.32 3.87
CA GLU A 558 -19.46 -29.08 2.63
C GLU A 558 -20.73 -29.36 1.80
N GLU A 559 -21.91 -29.02 2.34
CA GLU A 559 -23.22 -29.24 1.74
C GLU A 559 -23.98 -27.90 1.65
N PHE A 560 -24.70 -27.69 0.55
CA PHE A 560 -25.55 -26.51 0.33
C PHE A 560 -26.92 -26.66 0.98
N LYS A 561 -27.39 -27.91 1.13
CA LYS A 561 -28.68 -28.29 1.72
C LYS A 561 -29.88 -27.66 1.03
N GLY A 562 -29.87 -27.66 -0.31
CA GLY A 562 -30.85 -26.93 -1.13
C GLY A 562 -32.31 -27.38 -1.02
N ASN A 563 -32.59 -28.50 -0.34
CA ASN A 563 -33.94 -29.01 -0.09
C ASN A 563 -34.44 -28.75 1.34
N GLU A 564 -33.60 -28.19 2.22
CA GLU A 564 -33.97 -27.84 3.60
C GLU A 564 -34.54 -26.41 3.68
N GLU A 565 -35.28 -26.10 4.76
CA GLU A 565 -35.74 -24.74 5.01
C GLU A 565 -34.55 -23.82 5.34
N VAL A 566 -34.41 -22.71 4.62
CA VAL A 566 -33.37 -21.71 4.88
C VAL A 566 -33.62 -20.99 6.21
N THR A 567 -32.58 -20.83 7.04
CA THR A 567 -32.71 -20.02 8.25
C THR A 567 -32.65 -18.53 7.92
N GLN A 568 -33.21 -17.68 8.78
CA GLN A 568 -33.09 -16.22 8.59
C GLN A 568 -31.62 -15.79 8.55
N LYS A 569 -30.77 -16.39 9.40
CA LYS A 569 -29.33 -16.13 9.43
C LYS A 569 -28.69 -16.41 8.06
N ASP A 570 -28.93 -17.58 7.49
CA ASP A 570 -28.33 -18.01 6.22
C ASP A 570 -28.76 -17.12 5.07
N PHE A 571 -30.05 -16.81 5.00
CA PHE A 571 -30.60 -15.92 3.98
C PHE A 571 -29.99 -14.52 4.09
N LEU A 572 -29.98 -13.93 5.29
CA LEU A 572 -29.44 -12.59 5.51
C LEU A 572 -27.92 -12.54 5.28
N TYR A 573 -27.19 -13.61 5.61
CA TYR A 573 -25.77 -13.72 5.35
C TYR A 573 -25.47 -13.75 3.84
N LEU A 574 -26.18 -14.59 3.08
CA LEU A 574 -26.03 -14.64 1.62
C LEU A 574 -26.43 -13.30 0.96
N LEU A 575 -27.49 -12.65 1.46
CA LEU A 575 -27.90 -11.32 1.00
C LEU A 575 -26.82 -10.27 1.29
N ALA A 576 -26.20 -10.32 2.46
CA ALA A 576 -25.13 -9.39 2.79
C ALA A 576 -23.90 -9.61 1.90
N LYS A 577 -23.52 -10.88 1.67
CA LYS A 577 -22.45 -11.23 0.72
C LYS A 577 -22.74 -10.77 -0.70
N SER A 578 -23.98 -10.92 -1.18
CA SER A 578 -24.33 -10.49 -2.55
C SER A 578 -24.26 -8.98 -2.74
N LYS A 579 -24.46 -8.20 -1.67
CA LYS A 579 -24.26 -6.74 -1.67
C LYS A 579 -22.80 -6.29 -1.58
N GLY A 580 -21.84 -7.22 -1.60
CA GLY A 580 -20.41 -6.91 -1.56
C GLY A 580 -19.84 -6.78 -0.14
N TYR A 581 -20.61 -7.09 0.91
CA TYR A 581 -20.11 -7.08 2.29
C TYR A 581 -19.27 -8.34 2.61
N SER A 582 -18.18 -8.51 1.87
CA SER A 582 -17.31 -9.69 1.90
C SER A 582 -16.62 -9.91 3.25
N TYR A 583 -16.55 -8.88 4.11
CA TYR A 583 -15.96 -8.94 5.45
C TYR A 583 -16.87 -9.58 6.52
N ILE A 584 -18.19 -9.67 6.29
CA ILE A 584 -19.12 -10.18 7.30
C ILE A 584 -18.84 -11.65 7.61
N ASP A 585 -18.67 -11.98 8.89
CA ASP A 585 -18.46 -13.34 9.37
C ASP A 585 -19.79 -14.10 9.47
N TYR A 586 -19.82 -15.34 8.99
CA TYR A 586 -20.96 -16.21 9.22
C TYR A 586 -21.13 -16.55 10.71
N GLU A 587 -20.04 -16.65 11.47
CA GLU A 587 -20.12 -16.97 12.90
C GLU A 587 -20.54 -15.76 13.74
N ASN A 588 -20.18 -14.54 13.32
CA ASN A 588 -20.55 -13.32 14.03
C ASN A 588 -21.96 -12.84 13.66
N THR A 589 -22.95 -13.55 14.21
CA THR A 589 -24.36 -13.25 13.93
C THR A 589 -24.72 -11.84 14.38
N ASP A 590 -24.21 -11.33 15.50
CA ASP A 590 -24.59 -9.99 15.98
C ASP A 590 -24.12 -8.87 15.04
N GLU A 591 -22.91 -8.97 14.48
CA GLU A 591 -22.39 -8.04 13.47
C GLU A 591 -23.23 -8.06 12.19
N LEU A 592 -23.56 -9.25 11.67
CA LEU A 592 -24.44 -9.39 10.51
C LEU A 592 -25.77 -8.66 10.72
N TYR A 593 -26.44 -8.90 11.84
CA TYR A 593 -27.74 -8.26 12.12
C TYR A 593 -27.59 -6.76 12.35
N GLN A 594 -26.59 -6.30 13.10
CA GLN A 594 -26.36 -4.87 13.33
C GLN A 594 -26.09 -4.14 12.02
N HIS A 595 -25.22 -4.69 11.17
CA HIS A 595 -24.91 -4.13 9.87
C HIS A 595 -26.17 -3.99 9.01
N LEU A 596 -26.97 -5.06 8.88
CA LEU A 596 -28.20 -5.04 8.09
C LEU A 596 -29.29 -4.11 8.66
N ILE A 597 -29.31 -3.88 9.98
CA ILE A 597 -30.19 -2.87 10.62
C ILE A 597 -29.73 -1.46 10.25
N ASN A 598 -28.43 -1.19 10.31
CA ASN A 598 -27.87 0.12 9.95
C ASN A 598 -28.12 0.46 8.48
N GLU A 599 -28.01 -0.55 7.61
CA GLU A 599 -28.37 -0.48 6.18
C GLU A 599 -29.89 -0.43 5.92
N ARG A 600 -30.72 -0.47 6.99
CA ARG A 600 -32.19 -0.48 6.93
C ARG A 600 -32.78 -1.63 6.11
N ILE A 601 -32.04 -2.74 5.98
CA ILE A 601 -32.50 -3.96 5.30
C ILE A 601 -33.47 -4.73 6.19
N ILE A 602 -33.25 -4.72 7.50
CA ILE A 602 -34.16 -5.28 8.50
C ILE A 602 -34.35 -4.30 9.66
N LYS A 603 -35.45 -4.45 10.41
CA LYS A 603 -35.72 -3.70 11.64
C LYS A 603 -35.19 -4.45 12.86
N LYS A 604 -34.91 -3.71 13.94
CA LYS A 604 -34.43 -4.28 15.21
C LYS A 604 -35.35 -5.38 15.78
N ASN A 605 -36.66 -5.25 15.58
CA ASN A 605 -37.67 -6.22 16.03
C ASN A 605 -37.84 -7.42 15.07
N GLU A 606 -37.22 -7.42 13.89
CA GLU A 606 -37.26 -8.52 12.92
C GLU A 606 -36.12 -9.54 13.14
N LYS A 607 -35.23 -9.29 14.12
CA LYS A 607 -34.13 -10.19 14.48
C LYS A 607 -34.67 -11.50 15.07
N ASN A 608 -34.54 -12.60 14.32
CA ASN A 608 -34.86 -13.95 14.78
C ASN A 608 -33.58 -14.78 14.96
N ARG A 609 -33.21 -15.02 16.23
CA ARG A 609 -31.99 -15.76 16.60
C ARG A 609 -32.16 -17.29 16.59
N ARG A 610 -33.32 -17.82 16.25
CA ARG A 610 -33.55 -19.27 16.30
C ARG A 610 -32.81 -19.95 15.14
N ILE A 611 -31.63 -20.48 15.46
CA ILE A 611 -31.04 -21.63 14.80
C ILE A 611 -31.95 -22.80 15.18
N LYS A 612 -32.62 -23.43 14.21
CA LYS A 612 -33.47 -24.59 14.49
C LYS A 612 -32.65 -25.70 15.15
#